data_AF-A0A7V9V8T2-F1
#
_entry.id   AF-A0A7V9V8T2-F1
#
_cell.length_a   1.000
_cell.length_b   1.000
_cell.length_c   1.000
_cell.angle_alpha   90.00
_cell.angle_beta   90.00
_cell.angle_gamma   90.00
#
_symmetry.space_group_name_H-M   'P 1'
#
loop_
_entity.id
_entity.type
_entity.pdbx_description
1 polymer ?
#
loop_
_entity_poly.entity_id
_entity_poly.type
_entity_poly.pdbx_seq_one_letter_code
_entity_poly.pdbx_strand_id
1 'polypeptide(L)'
;MPTAGAAAAAEDPRTSRAELLVRSADLTDRLVATQSDVVAAQMNQTRARTSLTRMRDRMKARAVRVYVKGPDTLALTARAPRAYLEVAANKERQLVQGYRSASADATTEQERAEAARNDLRRTSAELAQVQARLDATIAADDQRRDEEQRRADEARAAAMAAASSRADMSFSAGPAGTPSPGGYAPSPRDPGALLPRHRQSTERQLALMRRISFGPLTPGAPLPSGLRFTGQRLAGSASWYGPGFNGRPTASGAIYDQEGWTVASKELPLGTMLLVGRGDRRVLLLVNDRGPYVGDRILDLSAAAARAVGLSGVGPVTAEVVVSG
;
A
#
# COMPACT_ATOMS: atom_id res chain seq x y z
N MET A 1 43.02 -17.01 35.12
CA MET A 1 41.64 -16.67 35.55
C MET A 1 41.73 -15.33 36.27
N PRO A 2 40.93 -14.29 35.95
CA PRO A 2 39.58 -14.33 35.42
C PRO A 2 39.36 -13.58 34.09
N THR A 3 38.14 -13.76 33.60
CA THR A 3 37.50 -13.48 32.32
C THR A 3 37.21 -12.00 32.07
N ALA A 4 37.60 -11.51 30.89
CA ALA A 4 37.08 -10.27 30.32
C ALA A 4 35.70 -10.54 29.70
N GLY A 5 34.64 -10.12 30.40
CA GLY A 5 33.29 -10.07 29.85
C GLY A 5 33.16 -8.87 28.91
N ALA A 6 33.15 -9.14 27.61
CA ALA A 6 32.79 -8.15 26.60
C ALA A 6 31.31 -7.78 26.79
N ALA A 7 31.06 -6.61 27.38
CA ALA A 7 29.76 -5.98 27.32
C ALA A 7 29.49 -5.67 25.84
N ALA A 8 28.60 -6.45 25.21
CA ALA A 8 28.06 -6.14 23.90
C ALA A 8 27.46 -4.73 23.98
N ALA A 9 28.12 -3.77 23.32
CA ALA A 9 27.59 -2.43 23.17
C ALA A 9 26.19 -2.56 22.56
N ALA A 10 25.17 -2.14 23.29
CA ALA A 10 23.80 -2.14 22.80
C ALA A 10 23.76 -1.32 21.51
N GLU A 11 23.48 -1.99 20.39
CA GLU A 11 23.36 -1.39 19.06
C GLU A 11 22.42 -0.18 19.13
N ASP A 12 22.81 0.96 18.54
CA ASP A 12 21.96 2.15 18.54
C ASP A 12 20.64 1.80 17.82
N PRO A 13 19.49 1.90 18.50
CA PRO A 13 18.18 1.55 17.93
C PRO A 13 17.84 2.31 16.64
N ARG A 14 18.42 3.51 16.45
CA ARG A 14 18.26 4.26 15.19
C ARG A 14 18.98 3.60 14.03
N THR A 15 20.16 3.04 14.27
CA THR A 15 20.96 2.30 13.29
C THR A 15 20.23 1.01 12.91
N SER A 16 19.79 0.22 13.89
CA SER A 16 19.03 -1.01 13.63
C SER A 16 17.72 -0.74 12.87
N ARG A 17 17.03 0.37 13.16
CA ARG A 17 15.82 0.78 12.42
C ARG A 17 16.12 1.18 10.98
N ALA A 18 17.18 1.95 10.75
CA ALA A 18 17.58 2.38 9.41
C ALA A 18 17.96 1.17 8.53
N GLU A 19 18.69 0.21 9.09
CA GLU A 19 19.04 -1.03 8.41
C GLU A 19 17.81 -1.87 8.03
N LEU A 20 16.83 -2.00 8.93
CA LEU A 20 15.57 -2.70 8.65
C LEU A 20 14.77 -2.03 7.53
N LEU A 21 14.74 -0.69 7.47
CA LEU A 21 14.09 0.04 6.38
C LEU A 21 14.75 -0.20 5.03
N VAL A 22 16.09 -0.12 4.98
CA VAL A 22 16.85 -0.41 3.75
C VAL A 22 16.63 -1.85 3.30
N ARG A 23 16.68 -2.81 4.24
CA ARG A 23 16.43 -4.23 3.95
C ARG A 23 15.00 -4.48 3.48
N SER A 24 14.01 -3.80 4.05
CA SER A 24 12.62 -3.90 3.61
C SER A 24 12.45 -3.38 2.18
N ALA A 25 13.17 -2.32 1.79
CA ALA A 25 13.14 -1.79 0.43
C ALA A 25 13.76 -2.78 -0.57
N ASP A 26 14.96 -3.29 -0.30
CA ASP A 26 15.61 -4.31 -1.14
C ASP A 26 14.75 -5.58 -1.30
N LEU A 27 14.13 -6.05 -0.22
CA LEU A 27 13.22 -7.20 -0.28
C LEU A 27 11.94 -6.91 -1.07
N THR A 28 11.45 -5.67 -1.07
CA THR A 28 10.30 -5.27 -1.88
C THR A 28 10.65 -5.29 -3.36
N ASP A 29 11.81 -4.77 -3.75
CA ASP A 29 12.30 -4.81 -5.13
C ASP A 29 12.51 -6.25 -5.61
N ARG A 30 13.11 -7.10 -4.76
CA ARG A 30 13.25 -8.54 -5.03
C ARG A 30 11.90 -9.25 -5.14
N LEU A 31 10.91 -8.85 -4.35
CA LEU A 31 9.56 -9.43 -4.44
C LEU A 31 8.94 -9.14 -5.80
N VAL A 32 9.08 -7.92 -6.31
CA VAL A 32 8.61 -7.55 -7.66
C VAL A 32 9.33 -8.35 -8.74
N ALA A 33 10.66 -8.50 -8.62
CA ALA A 33 11.44 -9.32 -9.56
C ALA A 33 10.98 -10.79 -9.56
N THR A 34 10.86 -11.41 -8.39
CA THR A 34 10.40 -12.81 -8.27
C THR A 34 8.97 -13.02 -8.75
N GLN A 35 8.08 -12.03 -8.60
CA GLN A 35 6.73 -12.08 -9.21
C GLN A 35 6.81 -12.13 -10.74
N SER A 36 7.67 -11.31 -11.35
CA SER A 36 7.91 -11.34 -12.80
C SER A 36 8.46 -12.69 -13.25
N ASP A 37 9.41 -13.26 -12.51
CA ASP A 37 10.00 -14.57 -12.81
C ASP A 37 8.96 -15.70 -12.76
N VAL A 38 8.03 -15.66 -11.79
CA VAL A 38 6.92 -16.62 -11.71
C VAL A 38 6.03 -16.55 -12.96
N VAL A 39 5.71 -15.34 -13.44
CA VAL A 39 4.91 -15.17 -14.65
C VAL A 39 5.63 -15.72 -15.88
N ALA A 40 6.91 -15.40 -16.04
CA ALA A 40 7.73 -15.90 -17.14
C ALA A 40 7.84 -17.44 -17.12
N ALA A 41 8.10 -18.03 -15.95
CA ALA A 41 8.19 -19.48 -15.79
C ALA A 41 6.84 -20.18 -16.08
N GLN A 42 5.72 -19.58 -15.67
CA GLN A 42 4.38 -20.12 -15.96
C GLN A 42 4.05 -20.07 -17.45
N MET A 43 4.47 -19.02 -18.17
CA MET A 43 4.33 -18.95 -19.62
C MET A 43 5.14 -20.05 -20.32
N ASN A 44 6.39 -20.27 -19.90
CA ASN A 44 7.23 -21.32 -20.48
C ASN A 44 6.71 -22.72 -20.17
N GLN A 45 6.25 -22.98 -18.94
CA GLN A 45 5.57 -24.22 -18.55
C GLN A 45 4.35 -24.50 -19.44
N THR A 46 3.54 -23.48 -19.73
CA THR A 46 2.36 -23.61 -20.60
C THR A 46 2.76 -23.96 -22.03
N ARG A 47 3.80 -23.31 -22.57
CA ARG A 47 4.34 -23.60 -23.90
C ARG A 47 4.88 -25.03 -24.00
N ALA A 48 5.65 -25.48 -23.00
CA ALA A 48 6.20 -26.82 -22.95
C ALA A 48 5.11 -27.89 -22.84
N ARG A 49 4.10 -27.70 -21.99
CA ARG A 49 2.92 -28.58 -21.89
C ARG A 49 2.14 -28.68 -23.19
N THR A 50 1.99 -27.55 -23.89
CA THR A 50 1.33 -27.50 -25.20
C THR A 50 2.16 -28.24 -26.26
N SER A 51 3.50 -28.13 -26.22
CA SER A 51 4.40 -28.90 -27.08
C SER A 51 4.28 -30.41 -26.84
N LEU A 52 4.33 -30.83 -25.57
CA LEU A 52 4.19 -32.23 -25.17
C LEU A 52 2.83 -32.80 -25.60
N THR A 53 1.75 -32.05 -25.42
CA THR A 53 0.40 -32.46 -25.85
C THR A 53 0.36 -32.68 -27.36
N ARG A 54 0.87 -31.72 -28.14
CA ARG A 54 0.96 -31.88 -29.61
C ARG A 54 1.79 -33.10 -30.01
N MET A 55 2.92 -33.38 -29.35
CA MET A 55 3.75 -34.55 -29.67
C MET A 55 3.07 -35.85 -29.28
N ARG A 56 2.37 -35.87 -28.14
CA ARG A 56 1.54 -37.00 -27.71
C ARG A 56 0.44 -37.30 -28.72
N ASP A 57 -0.23 -36.27 -29.24
CA ASP A 57 -1.29 -36.44 -30.24
C ASP A 57 -0.74 -36.92 -31.58
N ARG A 58 0.44 -36.44 -32.00
CA ARG A 58 1.15 -36.97 -33.17
C ARG A 58 1.54 -38.44 -32.99
N MET A 59 2.04 -38.82 -31.81
CA MET A 59 2.33 -40.22 -31.46
C MET A 59 1.08 -41.09 -31.55
N LYS A 60 -0.04 -40.65 -30.98
CA LYS A 60 -1.34 -41.35 -31.08
C LYS A 60 -1.80 -41.50 -32.53
N ALA A 61 -1.77 -40.40 -33.30
CA ALA A 61 -2.19 -40.41 -34.70
C ALA A 61 -1.31 -41.33 -35.56
N ARG A 62 0.01 -41.35 -35.29
CA ARG A 62 0.95 -42.27 -35.94
C ARG A 62 0.65 -43.72 -35.57
N ALA A 63 0.44 -44.02 -34.29
CA ALA A 63 0.11 -45.37 -33.82
C ALA A 63 -1.18 -45.89 -34.46
N VAL A 64 -2.25 -45.07 -34.50
CA VAL A 64 -3.50 -45.41 -35.19
C VAL A 64 -3.26 -45.70 -36.68
N ARG A 65 -2.47 -44.86 -37.36
CA ARG A 65 -2.16 -45.09 -38.78
C ARG A 65 -1.44 -46.41 -39.00
N VAL A 66 -0.37 -46.67 -38.24
CA VAL A 66 0.49 -47.85 -38.42
C VAL A 66 -0.21 -49.15 -38.01
N TYR A 67 -0.85 -49.17 -36.84
CA TYR A 67 -1.35 -50.41 -36.24
C TYR A 67 -2.84 -50.67 -36.49
N VAL A 68 -3.66 -49.63 -36.70
CA VAL A 68 -5.12 -49.79 -36.88
C VAL A 68 -5.48 -49.76 -38.36
N LYS A 69 -4.93 -48.81 -39.12
CA LYS A 69 -5.25 -48.65 -40.55
C LYS A 69 -4.34 -49.48 -41.47
N GLY A 70 -3.21 -49.97 -40.96
CA GLY A 70 -2.21 -50.68 -41.75
C GLY A 70 -1.37 -49.75 -42.63
N PRO A 71 -0.33 -50.26 -43.31
CA PRO A 71 0.46 -49.45 -44.24
C PRO A 71 -0.44 -48.97 -45.39
N ASP A 72 -0.40 -47.67 -45.68
CA ASP A 72 -1.09 -47.11 -46.86
C ASP A 72 -0.71 -47.93 -48.11
N THR A 73 -1.65 -48.20 -49.02
CA THR A 73 -1.45 -49.00 -50.25
C THR A 73 -0.27 -48.54 -51.13
N LEU A 74 0.19 -47.30 -50.94
CA LEU A 74 1.42 -46.73 -51.51
C LEU A 74 2.72 -47.43 -51.06
N ALA A 75 2.76 -48.00 -49.85
CA ALA A 75 3.92 -48.72 -49.31
C ALA A 75 4.14 -50.07 -50.00
N LEU A 76 3.04 -50.73 -50.37
CA LEU A 76 3.03 -52.05 -51.01
C LEU A 76 3.22 -51.97 -52.54
N THR A 77 3.03 -50.79 -53.13
CA THR A 77 3.18 -50.53 -54.57
C THR A 77 4.45 -49.72 -54.90
N ALA A 78 5.25 -49.34 -53.90
CA ALA A 78 6.48 -48.58 -54.10
C ALA A 78 7.53 -49.39 -54.89
N ARG A 79 8.02 -48.82 -56.00
CA ARG A 79 9.12 -49.39 -56.83
C ARG A 79 10.42 -49.69 -56.07
N ALA A 80 10.59 -49.17 -54.84
CA ALA A 80 11.75 -49.40 -53.97
C ALA A 80 11.35 -49.57 -52.48
N PRO A 81 10.95 -50.78 -52.05
CA PRO A 81 10.44 -51.04 -50.69
C PRO A 81 11.44 -50.69 -49.56
N ARG A 82 12.74 -50.88 -49.78
CA ARG A 82 13.79 -50.53 -48.80
C ARG A 82 13.84 -49.04 -48.50
N ALA A 83 13.78 -48.19 -49.52
CA ALA A 83 13.79 -46.74 -49.36
C ALA A 83 12.56 -46.25 -48.58
N TYR A 84 11.40 -46.87 -48.81
CA TYR A 84 10.19 -46.57 -48.04
C TYR A 84 10.35 -46.91 -46.55
N LEU A 85 10.87 -48.11 -46.24
CA LEU A 85 11.06 -48.56 -44.86
C LEU A 85 12.09 -47.70 -44.11
N GLU A 86 13.17 -47.28 -44.77
CA GLU A 86 14.16 -46.37 -44.18
C GLU A 86 13.56 -45.00 -43.85
N VAL A 87 12.79 -44.41 -44.78
CA VAL A 87 12.10 -43.13 -44.54
C VAL A 87 11.05 -43.27 -43.43
N ALA A 88 10.31 -44.38 -43.38
CA ALA A 88 9.35 -44.65 -42.31
C ALA A 88 10.03 -44.79 -40.94
N ALA A 89 11.13 -45.55 -40.86
CA ALA A 89 11.92 -45.71 -39.65
C ALA A 89 12.55 -44.38 -39.18
N ASN A 90 13.05 -43.56 -40.11
CA ASN A 90 13.58 -42.23 -39.80
C ASN A 90 12.51 -41.31 -39.22
N LYS A 91 11.32 -41.25 -39.83
CA LYS A 91 10.18 -40.46 -39.32
C LYS A 91 9.74 -40.94 -37.93
N GLU A 92 9.77 -42.25 -37.68
CA GLU A 92 9.43 -42.83 -36.40
C GLU A 92 10.45 -42.47 -35.31
N ARG A 93 11.74 -42.60 -35.61
CA ARG A 93 12.83 -42.16 -34.72
C ARG A 93 12.71 -40.68 -34.38
N GLN A 94 12.48 -39.82 -35.36
CA GLN A 94 12.29 -38.38 -35.15
C GLN A 94 11.07 -38.08 -34.26
N LEU A 95 9.96 -38.79 -34.45
CA LEU A 95 8.75 -38.59 -33.65
C LEU A 95 8.96 -39.01 -32.19
N VAL A 96 9.59 -40.17 -31.96
CA VAL A 96 9.94 -40.65 -30.61
C VAL A 96 10.93 -39.72 -29.93
N GLN A 97 11.96 -39.27 -30.64
CA GLN A 97 12.93 -38.30 -30.12
C GLN A 97 12.26 -36.97 -29.77
N GLY A 98 11.40 -36.45 -30.65
CA GLY A 98 10.65 -35.22 -30.40
C GLY A 98 9.71 -35.33 -29.20
N TYR A 99 9.04 -36.48 -29.01
CA TYR A 99 8.22 -36.73 -27.83
C TYR A 99 9.07 -36.77 -26.55
N ARG A 100 10.20 -37.48 -26.55
CA ARG A 100 11.12 -37.55 -25.40
C ARG A 100 11.66 -36.17 -25.03
N SER A 101 12.09 -35.39 -26.02
CA SER A 101 12.52 -33.99 -25.81
C SER A 101 11.41 -33.16 -25.20
N ALA A 102 10.21 -33.14 -25.82
CA ALA A 102 9.10 -32.36 -25.30
C ALA A 102 8.65 -32.79 -23.89
N SER A 103 8.81 -34.07 -23.55
CA SER A 103 8.54 -34.59 -22.21
C SER A 103 9.58 -34.09 -21.21
N ALA A 104 10.87 -34.15 -21.55
CA ALA A 104 11.95 -33.64 -20.70
C ALA A 104 11.85 -32.11 -20.51
N ASP A 105 11.52 -31.38 -21.56
CA ASP A 105 11.29 -29.93 -21.53
C ASP A 105 10.10 -29.60 -20.61
N ALA A 106 9.00 -30.35 -20.70
CA ALA A 106 7.83 -30.13 -19.85
C ALA A 106 8.12 -30.38 -18.35
N THR A 107 8.93 -31.40 -18.03
CA THR A 107 9.39 -31.64 -16.66
C THR A 107 10.30 -30.51 -16.17
N THR A 108 11.29 -30.13 -16.99
CA THR A 108 12.23 -29.05 -16.66
C THR A 108 11.51 -27.71 -16.43
N GLU A 109 10.57 -27.34 -17.30
CA GLU A 109 9.80 -26.10 -17.14
C GLU A 109 8.82 -26.17 -15.96
N GLN A 110 8.33 -27.36 -15.60
CA GLN A 110 7.55 -27.54 -14.39
C GLN A 110 8.39 -27.30 -13.13
N GLU A 111 9.59 -27.87 -13.06
CA GLU A 111 10.53 -27.67 -11.96
C GLU A 111 10.94 -26.20 -11.84
N ARG A 112 11.22 -25.52 -12.96
CA ARG A 112 11.50 -24.07 -12.98
C ARG A 112 10.35 -23.23 -12.45
N ALA A 113 9.12 -23.52 -12.86
CA ALA A 113 7.94 -22.82 -12.38
C ALA A 113 7.69 -23.04 -10.89
N GLU A 114 7.98 -24.23 -10.38
CA GLU A 114 7.89 -24.54 -8.95
C GLU A 114 8.99 -23.83 -8.14
N ALA A 115 10.24 -23.83 -8.63
CA ALA A 115 11.35 -23.10 -8.03
C ALA A 115 11.04 -21.60 -7.93
N ALA A 116 10.57 -20.97 -9.01
CA ALA A 116 10.20 -19.54 -9.00
C ALA A 116 9.11 -19.23 -7.96
N ARG A 117 8.10 -20.11 -7.82
CA ARG A 117 7.05 -19.95 -6.79
C ARG A 117 7.59 -20.11 -5.39
N ASN A 118 8.52 -21.04 -5.18
CA ASN A 118 9.16 -21.23 -3.88
C ASN A 118 10.04 -20.03 -3.51
N ASP A 119 10.73 -19.44 -4.47
CA ASP A 119 11.49 -18.20 -4.29
C ASP A 119 10.58 -17.03 -3.92
N LEU A 120 9.47 -16.84 -4.64
CA LEU A 120 8.46 -15.84 -4.30
C LEU A 120 7.94 -16.00 -2.86
N ARG A 121 7.60 -17.24 -2.47
CA ARG A 121 7.15 -17.55 -1.10
C ARG A 121 8.22 -17.20 -0.07
N ARG A 122 9.47 -17.58 -0.31
CA ARG A 122 10.60 -17.28 0.57
C ARG A 122 10.82 -15.78 0.72
N THR A 123 10.91 -15.04 -0.38
CA THR A 123 11.09 -13.57 -0.36
C THR A 123 9.92 -12.87 0.34
N SER A 124 8.68 -13.33 0.11
CA SER A 124 7.51 -12.77 0.80
C SER A 124 7.54 -13.02 2.32
N ALA A 125 8.00 -14.20 2.76
CA ALA A 125 8.13 -14.53 4.17
C ALA A 125 9.26 -13.73 4.82
N GLU A 126 10.40 -13.56 4.14
CA GLU A 126 11.50 -12.72 4.62
C GLU A 126 11.08 -11.26 4.77
N LEU A 127 10.36 -10.69 3.79
CA LEU A 127 9.83 -9.33 3.86
C LEU A 127 8.89 -9.16 5.05
N ALA A 128 7.97 -10.11 5.25
CA ALA A 128 7.04 -10.09 6.38
C ALA A 128 7.77 -10.13 7.73
N GLN A 129 8.83 -10.93 7.85
CA GLN A 129 9.67 -10.97 9.06
C GLN A 129 10.40 -9.65 9.30
N VAL A 130 10.94 -9.02 8.25
CA VAL A 130 11.63 -7.72 8.37
C VAL A 130 10.64 -6.61 8.77
N GLN A 131 9.45 -6.59 8.18
CA GLN A 131 8.40 -5.65 8.53
C GLN A 131 7.93 -5.82 9.98
N ALA A 132 7.69 -7.06 10.43
CA ALA A 132 7.33 -7.33 11.82
C ALA A 132 8.41 -6.87 12.82
N ARG A 133 9.70 -7.06 12.47
CA ARG A 133 10.81 -6.55 13.30
C ARG A 133 10.85 -5.02 13.32
N LEU A 134 10.65 -4.38 12.16
CA LEU A 134 10.60 -2.92 12.06
C LEU A 134 9.47 -2.35 12.93
N ASP A 135 8.28 -2.94 12.86
CA ASP A 135 7.12 -2.54 13.65
C ASP A 135 7.39 -2.71 15.15
N ALA A 136 8.01 -3.82 15.55
CA ALA A 136 8.42 -4.05 16.95
C ALA A 136 9.43 -2.99 17.43
N THR A 137 10.42 -2.62 16.60
CA THR A 137 11.39 -1.57 16.92
C THR A 137 10.70 -0.21 17.06
N ILE A 138 9.76 0.12 16.18
CA ILE A 138 8.98 1.37 16.27
C ILE A 138 8.13 1.39 17.55
N ALA A 139 7.46 0.28 17.87
CA ALA A 139 6.66 0.19 19.08
C ALA A 139 7.51 0.34 20.36
N ALA A 140 8.70 -0.26 20.39
CA ALA A 140 9.63 -0.11 21.50
C ALA A 140 10.14 1.34 21.64
N ASP A 141 10.42 2.02 20.52
CA ASP A 141 10.77 3.45 20.50
C ASP A 141 9.66 4.32 21.08
N ASP A 142 8.41 4.06 20.69
CA ASP A 142 7.26 4.83 21.16
C ASP A 142 6.97 4.59 22.64
N GLN A 143 7.08 3.34 23.12
CA GLN A 143 6.99 3.03 24.56
C GLN A 143 8.03 3.78 25.39
N ARG A 144 9.29 3.83 24.93
CA ARG A 144 10.34 4.59 25.63
C ARG A 144 10.00 6.08 25.72
N ARG A 145 9.52 6.68 24.62
CA ARG A 145 9.10 8.09 24.60
C ARG A 145 7.92 8.36 25.54
N ASP A 146 6.95 7.45 25.58
CA ASP A 146 5.79 7.58 26.47
C ASP A 146 6.20 7.47 27.94
N GLU A 147 7.15 6.59 28.28
CA GLU A 147 7.71 6.48 29.63
C GLU A 147 8.53 7.72 30.02
N GLU A 148 9.37 8.24 29.13
CA GLU A 148 10.11 9.50 29.32
C GLU A 148 9.15 10.66 29.56
N GLN A 149 8.08 10.76 28.75
CA GLN A 149 7.06 11.78 28.90
C GLN A 149 6.31 11.64 30.23
N ARG A 150 5.91 10.42 30.62
CA ARG A 150 5.26 10.17 31.91
C ARG A 150 6.16 10.57 33.08
N ARG A 151 7.45 10.21 33.05
CA ARG A 151 8.43 10.62 34.07
C ARG A 151 8.60 12.14 34.11
N ALA A 152 8.63 12.80 32.95
CA ALA A 152 8.70 14.26 32.87
C ALA A 152 7.45 14.93 33.46
N ASP A 153 6.27 14.38 33.19
CA ASP A 153 4.99 14.89 33.70
C ASP A 153 4.84 14.63 35.21
N GLU A 154 5.27 13.47 35.71
CA GLU A 154 5.38 13.17 37.15
C GLU A 154 6.35 14.13 37.86
N ALA A 155 7.52 14.40 37.26
CA ALA A 155 8.49 15.35 37.79
C ALA A 155 7.94 16.78 37.79
N ARG A 156 7.21 17.19 36.75
CA ARG A 156 6.51 18.48 36.69
C ARG A 156 5.41 18.58 37.75
N ALA A 157 4.62 17.54 37.94
CA ALA A 157 3.57 17.48 38.95
C ALA A 157 4.18 17.56 40.37
N ALA A 158 5.27 16.84 40.62
CA ALA A 158 6.01 16.92 41.89
C ALA A 158 6.59 18.31 42.13
N ALA A 159 7.15 18.95 41.10
CA ALA A 159 7.64 20.33 41.18
C ALA A 159 6.52 21.35 41.45
N MET A 160 5.35 21.18 40.82
CA MET A 160 4.16 21.99 41.09
C MET A 160 3.64 21.79 42.51
N ALA A 161 3.59 20.54 43.00
CA ALA A 161 3.19 20.24 44.38
C ALA A 161 4.16 20.88 45.41
N ALA A 162 5.47 20.83 45.14
CA ALA A 162 6.48 21.49 45.96
C ALA A 162 6.42 23.03 45.89
N ALA A 163 5.94 23.60 44.78
CA ALA A 163 5.69 25.03 44.65
C ALA A 163 4.40 25.45 45.38
N SER A 164 3.36 24.63 45.33
CA SER A 164 2.08 24.87 46.03
C SER A 164 2.24 24.78 47.55
N SER A 165 3.04 23.85 48.06
CA SER A 165 3.35 23.77 49.51
C SER A 165 4.21 24.94 50.01
N ARG A 166 4.93 25.64 49.13
CA ARG A 166 5.58 26.93 49.43
C ARG A 166 4.61 28.12 49.36
N ALA A 167 3.50 28.00 48.64
CA ALA A 167 2.50 29.05 48.45
C ALA A 167 1.39 29.05 49.53
N ASP A 168 1.21 27.95 50.27
CA ASP A 168 0.24 27.80 51.38
C ASP A 168 0.51 28.70 52.63
N MET A 169 1.40 29.69 52.53
CA MET A 169 1.60 30.75 53.53
C MET A 169 0.93 32.09 53.14
N SER A 170 0.05 32.16 52.12
CA SER A 170 -0.58 33.43 51.72
C SER A 170 -1.92 33.31 50.95
N PHE A 171 -3.03 33.42 51.70
CA PHE A 171 -4.32 34.13 51.44
C PHE A 171 -5.24 33.85 50.20
N SER A 172 -6.44 33.31 50.51
CA SER A 172 -7.85 33.64 50.14
C SER A 172 -8.40 33.90 48.70
N ALA A 173 -9.35 33.01 48.31
CA ALA A 173 -10.71 33.17 47.72
C ALA A 173 -11.00 33.70 46.26
N GLY A 174 -11.21 32.73 45.33
CA GLY A 174 -12.39 32.48 44.43
C GLY A 174 -12.83 33.45 43.30
N PRO A 175 -13.64 33.01 42.27
CA PRO A 175 -14.01 31.64 41.86
C PRO A 175 -14.01 31.34 40.32
N ALA A 176 -14.31 30.08 40.01
CA ALA A 176 -14.98 29.50 38.81
C ALA A 176 -14.15 28.99 37.61
N GLY A 177 -14.28 27.68 37.35
CA GLY A 177 -14.26 27.10 35.99
C GLY A 177 -13.34 25.89 35.74
N THR A 178 -13.75 24.69 36.14
CA THR A 178 -13.28 23.38 35.62
C THR A 178 -13.57 23.24 34.10
N PRO A 179 -12.88 22.37 33.30
CA PRO A 179 -12.60 20.96 33.62
C PRO A 179 -11.22 20.39 33.19
N SER A 180 -10.90 19.21 33.71
CA SER A 180 -9.91 18.22 33.22
C SER A 180 -10.61 16.83 33.30
N PRO A 181 -10.27 15.74 32.55
CA PRO A 181 -8.97 15.46 31.92
C PRO A 181 -8.99 14.79 30.51
N GLY A 182 -7.89 14.96 29.76
CA GLY A 182 -7.32 13.86 28.96
C GLY A 182 -7.71 13.71 27.49
N GLY A 183 -7.62 14.76 26.67
CA GLY A 183 -7.66 14.62 25.21
C GLY A 183 -6.75 15.65 24.54
N TYR A 184 -5.83 15.20 23.68
CA TYR A 184 -5.02 16.10 22.86
C TYR A 184 -5.93 16.82 21.85
N ALA A 185 -6.31 18.05 22.16
CA ALA A 185 -7.18 18.91 21.37
C ALA A 185 -6.54 20.30 21.17
N PRO A 186 -5.40 20.39 20.46
CA PRO A 186 -4.73 21.65 20.19
C PRO A 186 -5.57 22.59 19.31
N SER A 187 -5.24 23.89 19.36
CA SER A 187 -5.70 24.84 18.34
C SER A 187 -4.95 24.59 17.02
N PRO A 188 -5.64 24.33 15.89
CA PRO A 188 -4.98 24.14 14.58
C PRO A 188 -4.18 25.36 14.10
N ARG A 189 -4.46 26.54 14.67
CA ARG A 189 -3.86 27.82 14.29
C ARG A 189 -2.75 28.28 15.22
N ASP A 190 -2.51 27.57 16.32
CA ASP A 190 -1.45 27.87 17.28
C ASP A 190 -0.36 26.79 17.24
N PRO A 191 0.78 27.03 16.56
CA PRO A 191 1.88 26.07 16.47
C PRO A 191 2.51 25.72 17.83
N GLY A 192 2.35 26.58 18.83
CA GLY A 192 2.83 26.37 20.20
C GLY A 192 2.05 25.28 20.93
N ALA A 193 0.78 25.10 20.58
CA ALA A 193 -0.09 24.07 21.15
C ALA A 193 0.15 22.66 20.57
N LEU A 194 0.96 22.53 19.51
CA LEU A 194 1.17 21.28 18.78
C LEU A 194 2.33 20.44 19.35
N LEU A 195 2.10 19.13 19.52
CA LEU A 195 3.19 18.17 19.70
C LEU A 195 4.10 18.18 18.44
N PRO A 196 5.42 17.93 18.56
CA PRO A 196 6.36 18.01 17.43
C PRO A 196 5.93 17.22 16.18
N ARG A 197 5.40 16.00 16.37
CA ARG A 197 4.91 15.16 15.27
C ARG A 197 3.74 15.79 14.49
N HIS A 198 2.81 16.42 15.21
CA HIS A 198 1.64 17.06 14.60
C HIS A 198 1.99 18.42 14.01
N ARG A 199 2.93 19.15 14.62
CA ARG A 199 3.48 20.38 14.06
C ARG A 199 4.08 20.14 12.68
N GLN A 200 4.98 19.18 12.56
CA GLN A 200 5.63 18.87 11.29
C GLN A 200 4.63 18.45 10.20
N SER A 201 3.67 17.58 10.52
CA SER A 201 2.64 17.17 9.55
C SER A 201 1.74 18.34 9.14
N THR A 202 1.33 19.18 10.10
CA THR A 202 0.49 20.36 9.85
C THR A 202 1.22 21.38 8.99
N GLU A 203 2.50 21.67 9.29
CA GLU A 203 3.33 22.58 8.49
C GLU A 203 3.51 22.08 7.05
N ARG A 204 3.77 20.78 6.86
CA ARG A 204 3.89 20.18 5.51
C ARG A 204 2.58 20.29 4.73
N GLN A 205 1.45 20.02 5.37
CA GLN A 205 0.13 20.17 4.75
C GLN A 205 -0.12 21.63 4.34
N LEU A 206 0.12 22.58 5.25
CA LEU A 206 -0.04 24.01 4.96
C LEU A 206 0.90 24.48 3.86
N ALA A 207 2.14 23.97 3.81
CA ALA A 207 3.08 24.28 2.74
C ALA A 207 2.56 23.81 1.37
N LEU A 208 1.97 22.61 1.29
CA LEU A 208 1.30 22.14 0.07
C LEU A 208 0.10 23.02 -0.29
N MET A 209 -0.74 23.33 0.69
CA MET A 209 -1.94 24.16 0.50
C MET A 209 -1.63 25.62 0.16
N ARG A 210 -0.43 26.11 0.44
CA ARG A 210 0.04 27.43 -0.02
C ARG A 210 0.51 27.43 -1.48
N ARG A 211 0.92 26.27 -2.01
CA ARG A 211 1.40 26.12 -3.39
C ARG A 211 0.25 25.91 -4.39
N ILE A 212 -0.87 25.38 -3.92
CA ILE A 212 -2.02 25.01 -4.74
C ILE A 212 -3.27 25.68 -4.17
N SER A 213 -4.03 26.37 -5.01
CA SER A 213 -5.27 27.04 -4.61
C SER A 213 -6.41 26.05 -4.36
N PHE A 214 -6.47 25.47 -3.17
CA PHE A 214 -7.61 24.69 -2.71
C PHE A 214 -8.82 25.57 -2.40
N GLY A 215 -10.03 25.02 -2.52
CA GLY A 215 -11.29 25.74 -2.25
C GLY A 215 -12.32 25.65 -3.38
N PRO A 216 -13.39 26.47 -3.32
CA PRO A 216 -14.48 26.44 -4.29
C PRO A 216 -14.00 26.92 -5.66
N LEU A 217 -14.49 26.26 -6.71
CA LEU A 217 -14.31 26.68 -8.09
C LEU A 217 -15.60 27.28 -8.61
N THR A 218 -15.50 28.33 -9.42
CA THR A 218 -16.63 28.87 -10.17
C THR A 218 -17.24 27.77 -11.04
N PRO A 219 -18.59 27.69 -11.13
CA PRO A 219 -19.25 26.78 -12.05
C PRO A 219 -18.68 26.92 -13.47
N GLY A 220 -18.33 25.80 -14.11
CA GLY A 220 -17.73 25.78 -15.46
C GLY A 220 -16.26 26.20 -15.56
N ALA A 221 -15.64 26.76 -14.51
CA ALA A 221 -14.21 27.10 -14.55
C ALA A 221 -13.31 25.87 -14.78
N PRO A 222 -12.18 26.02 -15.49
CA PRO A 222 -11.18 24.96 -15.59
C PRO A 222 -10.53 24.69 -14.22
N LEU A 223 -9.77 23.59 -14.12
CA LEU A 223 -8.90 23.35 -12.98
C LEU A 223 -7.87 24.49 -12.83
N PRO A 224 -7.39 24.77 -11.61
CA PRO A 224 -6.26 25.65 -11.39
C PRO A 224 -5.06 25.28 -12.27
N SER A 225 -4.33 26.29 -12.74
CA SER A 225 -3.15 26.10 -13.59
C SER A 225 -2.14 25.14 -12.97
N GLY A 226 -1.62 24.22 -13.77
CA GLY A 226 -0.68 23.19 -13.30
C GLY A 226 -1.35 22.01 -12.61
N LEU A 227 -2.68 21.87 -12.70
CA LEU A 227 -3.38 20.66 -12.29
C LEU A 227 -4.04 19.96 -13.48
N ARG A 228 -4.06 18.63 -13.46
CA ARG A 228 -4.76 17.80 -14.45
C ARG A 228 -5.55 16.68 -13.80
N PHE A 229 -6.64 16.27 -14.44
CA PHE A 229 -7.38 15.08 -14.05
C PHE A 229 -6.59 13.82 -14.37
N THR A 230 -6.73 12.79 -13.52
CA THR A 230 -6.18 11.46 -13.79
C THR A 230 -7.16 10.54 -14.51
N GLY A 231 -8.45 10.92 -14.57
CA GLY A 231 -9.54 10.07 -15.05
C GLY A 231 -10.12 9.13 -13.99
N GLN A 232 -9.50 9.02 -12.80
CA GLN A 232 -10.07 8.25 -11.70
C GLN A 232 -11.22 9.02 -11.05
N ARG A 233 -12.42 8.44 -11.10
CA ARG A 233 -13.67 9.04 -10.62
C ARG A 233 -14.33 8.18 -9.56
N LEU A 234 -14.99 8.85 -8.62
CA LEU A 234 -15.75 8.27 -7.52
C LEU A 234 -17.12 8.95 -7.48
N ALA A 235 -18.18 8.19 -7.18
CA ALA A 235 -19.51 8.72 -6.98
C ALA A 235 -20.19 7.95 -5.86
N GLY A 236 -20.90 8.65 -4.99
CA GLY A 236 -21.54 8.02 -3.84
C GLY A 236 -21.99 9.02 -2.79
N SER A 237 -22.43 8.49 -1.66
CA SER A 237 -22.88 9.29 -0.53
C SER A 237 -21.69 9.87 0.23
N ALA A 238 -21.70 11.17 0.53
CA ALA A 238 -20.73 11.82 1.40
C ALA A 238 -21.42 12.45 2.61
N SER A 239 -20.63 12.67 3.67
CA SER A 239 -21.04 13.50 4.79
C SER A 239 -19.96 14.52 5.13
N TRP A 240 -20.02 15.10 6.32
CA TRP A 240 -19.03 16.03 6.82
C TRP A 240 -18.79 15.82 8.31
N TYR A 241 -17.62 16.24 8.80
CA TYR A 241 -17.27 16.13 10.21
C TYR A 241 -18.16 17.03 11.08
N GLY A 242 -18.94 16.41 11.97
CA GLY A 242 -19.78 17.12 12.94
C GLY A 242 -18.97 17.97 13.95
N PRO A 243 -19.66 18.65 14.88
CA PRO A 243 -18.99 19.41 15.94
C PRO A 243 -18.08 18.53 16.80
N GLY A 244 -16.96 19.08 17.27
CA GLY A 244 -16.05 18.44 18.23
C GLY A 244 -14.83 17.74 17.66
N PHE A 245 -14.67 17.65 16.34
CA PHE A 245 -13.45 17.13 15.70
C PHE A 245 -12.36 18.18 15.51
N ASN A 246 -12.73 19.47 15.44
CA ASN A 246 -11.77 20.56 15.25
C ASN A 246 -10.66 20.51 16.30
N GLY A 247 -9.41 20.63 15.88
CA GLY A 247 -8.26 20.53 16.77
C GLY A 247 -7.77 19.11 17.03
N ARG A 248 -8.43 18.06 16.53
CA ARG A 248 -7.94 16.68 16.68
C ARG A 248 -6.96 16.30 15.56
N PRO A 249 -6.03 15.37 15.81
CA PRO A 249 -5.16 14.85 14.75
C PRO A 249 -5.95 13.99 13.75
N THR A 250 -5.61 14.14 12.47
CA THR A 250 -6.06 13.28 11.36
C THR A 250 -5.12 12.10 11.16
N ALA A 251 -5.48 11.14 10.30
CA ALA A 251 -4.62 10.02 9.90
C ALA A 251 -3.31 10.45 9.22
N SER A 252 -3.26 11.63 8.60
CA SER A 252 -1.99 12.22 8.10
C SER A 252 -1.07 12.74 9.20
N GLY A 253 -1.58 12.81 10.44
CA GLY A 253 -0.93 13.43 11.58
C GLY A 253 -1.09 14.95 11.62
N ALA A 254 -1.61 15.60 10.58
CA ALA A 254 -1.95 17.02 10.62
C ALA A 254 -3.16 17.27 11.54
N ILE A 255 -3.21 18.43 12.19
CA ILE A 255 -4.38 18.81 12.98
C ILE A 255 -5.53 19.19 12.06
N TYR A 256 -6.70 18.62 12.33
CA TYR A 256 -7.92 18.93 11.62
C TYR A 256 -8.37 20.37 11.90
N ASP A 257 -8.49 21.16 10.83
CA ASP A 257 -9.14 22.47 10.82
C ASP A 257 -10.47 22.34 10.08
N GLN A 258 -11.57 22.60 10.77
CA GLN A 258 -12.92 22.54 10.18
C GLN A 258 -13.12 23.56 9.04
N GLU A 259 -12.33 24.63 9.03
CA GLU A 259 -12.31 25.64 7.97
C GLU A 259 -11.31 25.34 6.85
N GLY A 260 -10.54 24.26 6.98
CA GLY A 260 -9.58 23.80 5.98
C GLY A 260 -10.25 23.10 4.79
N TRP A 261 -9.59 23.12 3.63
CA TRP A 261 -10.04 22.45 2.40
C TRP A 261 -9.60 20.99 2.36
N THR A 262 -10.12 20.18 3.28
CA THR A 262 -9.72 18.78 3.43
C THR A 262 -10.91 17.82 3.44
N VAL A 263 -10.61 16.54 3.20
CA VAL A 263 -11.60 15.45 3.14
C VAL A 263 -10.97 14.13 3.63
N ALA A 264 -11.80 13.25 4.18
CA ALA A 264 -11.43 11.89 4.54
C ALA A 264 -11.87 10.89 3.48
N SER A 265 -11.05 9.86 3.25
CA SER A 265 -11.38 8.74 2.37
C SER A 265 -10.88 7.42 2.94
N LYS A 266 -11.65 6.34 2.75
CA LYS A 266 -11.27 4.97 3.13
C LYS A 266 -10.12 4.44 2.29
N GLU A 267 -10.16 4.72 0.98
CA GLU A 267 -9.38 3.99 -0.02
C GLU A 267 -8.25 4.84 -0.61
N LEU A 268 -8.45 6.16 -0.73
CA LEU A 268 -7.47 7.01 -1.41
C LEU A 268 -6.20 7.23 -0.56
N PRO A 269 -5.00 7.27 -1.19
CA PRO A 269 -3.79 7.69 -0.50
C PRO A 269 -3.93 9.05 0.19
N LEU A 270 -3.28 9.22 1.33
CA LEU A 270 -3.19 10.54 1.97
C LEU A 270 -2.34 11.46 1.08
N GLY A 271 -2.75 12.72 0.92
CA GLY A 271 -2.14 13.68 0.01
C GLY A 271 -2.77 13.73 -1.39
N THR A 272 -3.71 12.84 -1.71
CA THR A 272 -4.48 12.92 -2.96
C THR A 272 -5.29 14.21 -3.03
N MET A 273 -5.29 14.87 -4.18
CA MET A 273 -6.16 16.03 -4.45
C MET A 273 -7.43 15.57 -5.16
N LEU A 274 -8.57 16.05 -4.70
CA LEU A 274 -9.88 15.69 -5.25
C LEU A 274 -10.64 16.95 -5.65
N LEU A 275 -11.15 16.96 -6.88
CA LEU A 275 -12.22 17.87 -7.24
C LEU A 275 -13.55 17.20 -6.90
N VAL A 276 -14.20 17.66 -5.84
CA VAL A 276 -15.51 17.16 -5.40
C VAL A 276 -16.61 18.06 -5.93
N GLY A 277 -17.66 17.46 -6.49
CA GLY A 277 -18.80 18.15 -7.09
C GLY A 277 -20.14 17.71 -6.51
N ARG A 278 -21.08 18.66 -6.44
CA ARG A 278 -22.51 18.42 -6.16
C ARG A 278 -23.33 19.42 -6.97
N GLY A 279 -24.06 18.93 -7.95
CA GLY A 279 -24.74 19.78 -8.93
C GLY A 279 -23.73 20.62 -9.73
N ASP A 280 -23.94 21.92 -9.74
CA ASP A 280 -23.13 22.95 -10.38
C ASP A 280 -21.95 23.44 -9.52
N ARG A 281 -21.90 23.04 -8.24
CA ARG A 281 -20.86 23.45 -7.28
C ARG A 281 -19.70 22.46 -7.27
N ARG A 282 -18.47 22.98 -7.22
CA ARG A 282 -17.25 22.17 -7.17
C ARG A 282 -16.24 22.76 -6.20
N VAL A 283 -15.48 21.91 -5.53
CA VAL A 283 -14.48 22.29 -4.53
C VAL A 283 -13.25 21.39 -4.67
N LEU A 284 -12.06 22.00 -4.73
CA LEU A 284 -10.78 21.27 -4.74
C LEU A 284 -10.33 21.06 -3.29
N LEU A 285 -10.10 19.80 -2.92
CA LEU A 285 -9.81 19.37 -1.55
C LEU A 285 -8.60 18.46 -1.48
N LEU A 286 -7.99 18.39 -0.31
CA LEU A 286 -6.90 17.47 0.01
C LEU A 286 -7.40 16.30 0.87
N VAL A 287 -7.09 15.07 0.46
CA VAL A 287 -7.32 13.87 1.29
C VAL A 287 -6.28 13.84 2.40
N ASN A 288 -6.68 14.07 3.65
CA ASN A 288 -5.74 14.10 4.78
C ASN A 288 -6.14 13.21 5.96
N ASP A 289 -7.28 12.52 5.86
CA ASP A 289 -7.77 11.64 6.91
C ASP A 289 -8.40 10.35 6.35
N ARG A 290 -8.73 9.42 7.25
CA ARG A 290 -9.34 8.11 6.97
C ARG A 290 -10.77 8.05 7.51
N GLY A 291 -11.61 7.30 6.80
CA GLY A 291 -13.06 7.24 7.02
C GLY A 291 -13.81 7.65 5.77
N PRO A 292 -15.15 7.78 5.78
CA PRO A 292 -16.09 7.51 6.88
C PRO A 292 -16.22 6.04 7.26
N TYR A 293 -16.17 5.65 8.53
CA TYR A 293 -16.41 4.23 8.90
C TYR A 293 -17.88 3.85 9.10
N VAL A 294 -18.80 4.78 8.84
CA VAL A 294 -20.24 4.56 9.01
C VAL A 294 -20.89 4.40 7.64
N GLY A 295 -21.52 3.24 7.45
CA GLY A 295 -22.27 2.88 6.26
C GLY A 295 -21.45 2.90 4.96
N ASP A 296 -22.17 3.14 3.89
CA ASP A 296 -21.77 3.11 2.48
C ASP A 296 -21.35 4.50 1.96
N ARG A 297 -20.96 5.39 2.89
CA ARG A 297 -20.40 6.71 2.56
C ARG A 297 -18.98 6.56 2.01
N ILE A 298 -18.66 7.37 1.01
CA ILE A 298 -17.37 7.36 0.30
C ILE A 298 -16.42 8.46 0.77
N LEU A 299 -16.93 9.57 1.31
CA LEU A 299 -16.16 10.73 1.74
C LEU A 299 -16.77 11.42 2.97
N ASP A 300 -15.92 11.94 3.86
CA ASP A 300 -16.29 12.89 4.91
C ASP A 300 -15.55 14.22 4.70
N LEU A 301 -16.31 15.25 4.35
CA LEU A 301 -15.81 16.59 4.02
C LEU A 301 -15.53 17.42 5.29
N SER A 302 -14.63 18.39 5.20
CA SER A 302 -14.56 19.45 6.21
C SER A 302 -15.85 20.29 6.23
N ALA A 303 -16.10 21.01 7.33
CA ALA A 303 -17.28 21.86 7.43
C ALA A 303 -17.28 22.96 6.35
N ALA A 304 -16.14 23.59 6.06
CA ALA A 304 -16.02 24.56 4.97
C ALA A 304 -16.27 23.93 3.60
N ALA A 305 -15.73 22.75 3.33
CA ALA A 305 -15.92 22.04 2.07
C ALA A 305 -17.40 21.65 1.85
N ALA A 306 -18.05 21.17 2.91
CA ALA A 306 -19.47 20.83 2.88
C ALA A 306 -20.33 22.06 2.57
N ARG A 307 -20.08 23.20 3.24
CA ARG A 307 -20.78 24.46 2.93
C ARG A 307 -20.54 24.90 1.48
N ALA A 308 -19.30 24.84 1.01
CA ALA A 308 -18.92 25.26 -0.35
C ALA A 308 -19.63 24.43 -1.44
N VAL A 309 -19.71 23.12 -1.25
CA VAL A 309 -20.38 22.21 -2.20
C VAL A 309 -21.90 22.13 -1.95
N GLY A 310 -22.42 22.79 -0.91
CA GLY A 310 -23.84 22.80 -0.56
C GLY A 310 -24.34 21.52 0.11
N LEU A 311 -23.48 20.79 0.81
CA LEU A 311 -23.82 19.59 1.60
C LEU A 311 -24.18 19.97 3.05
N SER A 312 -25.42 19.73 3.47
CA SER A 312 -25.94 20.04 4.81
C SER A 312 -26.01 18.85 5.76
N GLY A 313 -25.76 17.64 5.27
CA GLY A 313 -25.86 16.40 6.03
C GLY A 313 -25.22 15.26 5.24
N VAL A 314 -25.94 14.17 5.06
CA VAL A 314 -25.55 13.07 4.17
C VAL A 314 -26.18 13.29 2.79
N GLY A 315 -25.43 13.10 1.71
CA GLY A 315 -25.95 13.29 0.37
C GLY A 315 -24.98 12.90 -0.75
N PRO A 316 -25.47 12.78 -1.99
CA PRO A 316 -24.67 12.34 -3.11
C PRO A 316 -23.66 13.40 -3.56
N VAL A 317 -22.45 12.95 -3.90
CA VAL A 317 -21.39 13.74 -4.52
C VAL A 317 -20.69 12.93 -5.61
N THR A 318 -20.04 13.65 -6.53
CA THR A 318 -19.04 13.08 -7.44
C THR A 318 -17.66 13.61 -7.05
N ALA A 319 -16.61 12.84 -7.30
CA ALA A 319 -15.24 13.25 -7.06
C ALA A 319 -14.33 12.75 -8.18
N GLU A 320 -13.34 13.55 -8.58
CA GLU A 320 -12.34 13.18 -9.56
C GLU A 320 -10.94 13.48 -9.02
N VAL A 321 -10.02 12.54 -9.19
CA VAL A 321 -8.64 12.67 -8.72
C VAL A 321 -7.86 13.61 -9.63
N VAL A 322 -7.12 14.53 -9.00
CA VAL A 322 -6.32 15.56 -9.64
C VAL A 322 -4.86 15.43 -9.20
N VAL A 323 -3.94 15.67 -10.13
CA VAL A 323 -2.49 15.66 -9.88
C VAL A 323 -1.83 16.91 -10.41
N SER A 324 -0.66 17.25 -9.85
CA SER A 324 0.18 18.32 -10.41
C SER A 324 0.70 17.91 -11.79
N GLY A 325 0.58 18.89 -12.70
CA GLY A 325 1.19 18.99 -14.03
C GLY A 325 2.65 18.67 -14.01
#